data_AF-A0AAV8ZFD3-F1
#
_entry.id   AF-A0AAV8ZFD3-F1
#
_cell.length_a   1.000
_cell.length_b   1.000
_cell.length_c   1.000
_cell.angle_alpha   90.00
_cell.angle_beta   90.00
_cell.angle_gamma   90.00
#
_symmetry.space_group_name_H-M   'P 1'
#
loop_
_entity.id
_entity.type
_entity.pdbx_description
1 polymer ?
#
loop_
_entity_poly.entity_id
_entity_poly.type
_entity_poly.pdbx_seq_one_letter_code
_entity_poly.pdbx_strand_id
1 'polypeptide(L)' 'DVVIKQNTKYPARRISQSTVSRIENKFREFGNVTDIPKSGRKCIFDDEQKLDILLDIQHNLHKSTRQSLRVGSVEIDK' A
#
# COMPACT_ATOMS: atom_id res chain seq x y z
N ASP A 1 9.28 32.24 -9.57
CA ASP A 1 8.08 31.39 -9.64
C ASP A 1 8.17 30.21 -10.60
N VAL A 2 8.57 29.04 -10.08
CA VAL A 2 8.57 27.76 -10.82
C VAL A 2 7.16 27.35 -11.23
N VAL A 3 6.17 27.56 -10.34
CA VAL A 3 4.75 27.25 -10.59
C VAL A 3 4.22 28.01 -11.81
N ILE A 4 4.49 29.33 -11.89
CA ILE A 4 4.06 30.16 -13.01
C ILE A 4 4.72 29.67 -14.30
N LYS A 5 6.04 29.42 -14.29
CA LYS A 5 6.77 28.91 -15.47
C LYS A 5 6.20 27.58 -15.98
N GLN A 6 5.84 26.66 -15.07
CA GLN A 6 5.33 25.34 -15.42
C GLN A 6 3.88 25.41 -15.93
N ASN A 7 3.04 26.23 -15.31
CA ASN A 7 1.64 26.44 -15.73
C ASN A 7 1.53 27.23 -17.03
N THR A 8 2.46 28.15 -17.32
CA THR A 8 2.52 28.85 -18.62
C THR A 8 3.00 27.91 -19.73
N LYS A 9 3.97 27.02 -19.44
CA LYS A 9 4.49 26.06 -20.43
C LYS A 9 3.52 24.92 -20.71
N TYR A 10 2.74 24.49 -19.72
CA TYR A 10 1.76 23.41 -19.83
C TYR A 10 0.39 23.86 -19.30
N PRO A 11 -0.32 24.74 -20.01
CA PRO A 11 -1.56 25.36 -19.52
C PRO A 11 -2.70 24.36 -19.30
N ALA A 12 -2.70 23.23 -20.02
CA ALA A 12 -3.67 22.15 -19.86
C ALA A 12 -3.40 21.25 -18.64
N ARG A 13 -2.19 21.30 -18.06
CA ARG A 13 -1.78 20.49 -16.91
C ARG A 13 -1.30 21.40 -15.79
N ARG A 14 -2.21 22.23 -15.30
CA ARG A 14 -1.91 23.12 -14.17
C ARG A 14 -1.60 22.30 -12.94
N ILE A 15 -0.49 22.62 -12.31
CA ILE A 15 -0.09 22.05 -11.03
C ILE A 15 -0.29 23.10 -9.94
N SER A 16 -0.72 22.63 -8.76
CA SER A 16 -0.83 23.49 -7.59
C SER A 16 0.55 23.80 -7.00
N GLN A 17 0.66 24.92 -6.30
CA GLN A 17 1.88 25.27 -5.56
C GLN A 17 2.24 24.21 -4.52
N SER A 18 1.24 23.60 -3.87
CA SER A 18 1.44 22.50 -2.92
C SER A 18 2.07 21.26 -3.56
N THR A 19 1.76 20.97 -4.83
CA THR A 19 2.39 19.87 -5.58
C THR A 19 3.86 20.18 -5.87
N VAL A 20 4.19 21.40 -6.26
CA VAL A 20 5.59 21.81 -6.47
C VAL A 20 6.40 21.68 -5.18
N SER A 21 5.87 22.19 -4.06
CA SER A 21 6.54 22.08 -2.76
C SER A 21 6.74 20.63 -2.32
N ARG A 22 5.76 19.75 -2.51
CA ARG A 22 5.91 18.31 -2.22
C ARG A 22 6.99 17.65 -3.06
N ILE A 23 7.03 17.94 -4.36
CA ILE A 23 8.04 17.38 -5.28
C ILE A 23 9.44 17.88 -4.89
N GLU A 24 9.58 19.17 -4.58
CA GLU A 24 10.85 19.76 -4.15
C GLU A 24 11.33 19.15 -2.84
N ASN A 25 10.47 19.08 -1.81
CA ASN A 25 10.82 18.49 -0.52
C ASN A 25 11.24 17.03 -0.67
N LYS A 26 10.49 16.25 -1.47
CA LYS A 26 10.81 14.86 -1.75
C LYS A 26 12.17 14.69 -2.43
N PHE A 27 12.49 15.55 -3.40
CA PHE A 27 13.79 15.53 -4.05
C PHE A 27 14.92 15.88 -3.07
N ARG A 28 14.70 16.86 -2.18
CA ARG A 28 15.67 17.23 -1.13
C ARG A 28 15.90 16.11 -0.11
N GLU A 29 14.86 15.38 0.26
CA GLU A 29 14.92 14.30 1.26
C GLU A 29 15.48 12.99 0.71
N PHE A 30 14.99 12.56 -0.47
CA PHE A 30 15.27 11.22 -1.02
C PHE A 30 16.18 11.23 -2.26
N GLY A 31 16.56 12.41 -2.76
CA GLY A 31 17.38 12.57 -3.97
C GLY A 31 16.66 12.23 -5.28
N ASN A 32 15.35 11.93 -5.24
CA ASN A 32 14.56 11.56 -6.40
C ASN A 32 13.10 12.02 -6.27
N VAL A 33 12.37 11.97 -7.38
CA VAL A 33 10.95 12.31 -7.43
C VAL A 33 10.04 11.10 -7.66
N THR A 34 10.59 9.88 -7.70
CA THR A 34 9.84 8.65 -8.02
C THR A 34 8.78 8.36 -6.98
N ASP A 35 7.56 8.05 -7.40
CA ASP A 35 6.42 7.81 -6.49
C ASP A 35 6.75 6.77 -5.43
N ILE A 36 6.47 7.12 -4.17
CA ILE A 36 6.65 6.21 -3.05
C ILE A 36 5.52 5.18 -3.15
N PRO A 37 5.82 3.87 -3.17
CA PRO A 37 4.78 2.85 -3.21
C PRO A 37 3.85 3.07 -2.03
N LYS A 38 2.54 3.07 -2.29
CA LYS A 38 1.54 3.24 -1.23
C LYS A 38 1.77 2.14 -0.20
N SER A 39 2.13 2.52 1.01
CA SER A 39 2.20 1.58 2.13
C SER A 39 0.80 1.04 2.39
N GLY A 40 0.52 -0.18 1.94
CA GLY A 40 -0.69 -0.92 2.30
C GLY A 40 -0.60 -1.43 3.73
N ARG A 41 -1.72 -1.90 4.29
CA ARG A 41 -1.67 -2.63 5.56
C ARG A 41 -0.80 -3.86 5.39
N LYS A 42 0.17 -4.05 6.29
CA LYS A 42 0.98 -5.27 6.32
C LYS A 42 0.07 -6.48 6.52
N CYS A 43 0.24 -7.51 5.69
CA CYS A 43 -0.38 -8.80 5.94
C CYS A 43 0.37 -9.44 7.10
N ILE A 44 -0.37 -9.91 8.12
CA ILE A 44 0.20 -10.54 9.32
C ILE A 44 0.48 -12.03 9.07
N PHE A 45 -0.17 -12.62 8.06
CA PHE A 45 -0.01 -14.03 7.73
C PHE A 45 1.28 -14.28 6.95
N ASP A 46 2.01 -15.31 7.36
CA ASP A 46 3.05 -15.90 6.53
C ASP A 46 2.45 -16.64 5.31
N ASP A 47 3.30 -17.14 4.43
CA ASP A 47 2.84 -17.75 3.18
C ASP A 47 2.23 -19.15 3.40
N GLU A 48 2.63 -19.84 4.46
CA GLU A 48 2.13 -21.17 4.84
C GLU A 48 0.69 -21.05 5.40
N GLN A 49 0.47 -20.10 6.31
CA GLN A 49 -0.85 -19.76 6.85
C GLN A 49 -1.82 -19.32 5.77
N LYS A 50 -1.35 -18.56 4.77
CA LYS A 50 -2.19 -18.19 3.61
C LYS A 50 -2.61 -19.41 2.82
N LEU A 51 -1.68 -20.35 2.58
CA LEU A 51 -1.97 -21.57 1.84
C LEU A 51 -3.00 -22.42 2.58
N ASP A 52 -2.85 -22.59 3.89
CA ASP A 52 -3.80 -23.35 4.71
C ASP A 52 -5.21 -22.75 4.71
N ILE A 53 -5.31 -21.41 4.79
CA ILE A 53 -6.59 -20.72 4.69
C ILE A 53 -7.22 -20.95 3.31
N LEU A 54 -6.43 -20.88 2.24
CA LEU A 54 -6.91 -21.10 0.87
C LEU A 54 -7.42 -22.53 0.68
N LEU A 55 -6.69 -23.52 1.22
CA LEU A 55 -7.09 -24.93 1.18
C LEU A 55 -8.36 -25.17 2.01
N ASP A 56 -8.48 -24.60 3.21
CA ASP A 56 -9.70 -24.77 4.02
C ASP A 56 -10.94 -24.17 3.33
N ILE A 57 -10.80 -23.00 2.68
CA ILE A 57 -11.89 -22.40 1.90
C ILE A 57 -12.24 -23.27 0.70
N GLN A 58 -11.25 -23.85 0.00
CA GLN A 58 -11.48 -24.74 -1.14
C GLN A 58 -12.22 -26.02 -0.72
N HIS A 59 -11.81 -26.64 0.39
CA HIS A 59 -12.41 -27.86 0.89
C HIS A 59 -13.76 -27.63 1.57
N ASN A 60 -14.00 -26.44 2.09
CA ASN A 60 -15.21 -26.10 2.82
C ASN A 60 -15.79 -24.78 2.32
N LEU A 61 -16.30 -24.77 1.08
CA LEU A 61 -16.79 -23.56 0.40
C LEU A 61 -17.92 -22.83 1.16
N HIS A 62 -18.63 -23.52 2.05
CA HIS A 62 -19.69 -22.95 2.88
C HIS A 62 -19.21 -22.34 4.21
N LYS A 63 -17.93 -22.55 4.59
CA LYS A 63 -17.37 -21.93 5.79
C LYS A 63 -17.20 -20.43 5.57
N SER A 64 -17.53 -19.66 6.59
CA SER A 64 -17.22 -18.23 6.57
C SER A 64 -15.72 -18.03 6.66
N THR A 65 -15.16 -17.08 5.89
CA THR A 65 -13.74 -16.73 5.96
C THR A 65 -13.27 -16.39 7.39
N ARG A 66 -14.15 -15.86 8.25
CA ARG A 66 -13.85 -15.61 9.67
C ARG A 66 -13.58 -16.88 10.48
N GLN A 67 -14.14 -18.01 10.06
CA GLN A 67 -13.95 -19.30 10.73
C GLN A 67 -12.61 -19.93 10.32
N SER A 68 -12.23 -19.83 9.04
CA SER A 68 -10.94 -20.33 8.52
C SER A 68 -9.73 -19.62 9.13
N LEU A 69 -9.87 -18.32 9.47
CA LEU A 69 -8.79 -17.53 10.10
C LEU A 69 -8.47 -17.93 11.55
N ARG A 70 -9.32 -18.71 12.23
CA ARG A 70 -9.12 -19.10 13.63
C ARG A 70 -8.27 -20.37 13.82
N VAL A 71 -8.00 -21.10 12.75
CA VAL A 71 -7.29 -22.38 12.83
C VAL A 71 -5.78 -22.18 12.99
N GLY A 72 -5.23 -21.02 12.60
CA GLY A 72 -3.80 -20.70 12.72
C GLY A 72 -3.38 -19.99 14.02
N SER A 73 -4.12 -20.13 15.12
CA SER A 73 -3.80 -19.46 16.38
C SER A 73 -3.95 -20.38 17.59
N VAL A 74 -3.11 -21.43 17.68
CA VAL A 74 -2.88 -22.11 18.96
C VAL A 74 -1.43 -22.60 19.02
N GLU A 75 -0.56 -21.77 19.58
CA GLU A 75 0.43 -22.20 20.58
C GLU A 75 0.85 -20.94 21.36
N ILE A 76 0.16 -20.71 22.47
CA ILE A 76 0.64 -19.82 23.53
C ILE A 76 1.05 -20.77 24.64
N ASP A 77 2.34 -21.13 24.65
CA ASP A 77 2.94 -21.88 25.75
C ASP A 77 2.79 -21.09 27.06
N LYS A 78 2.44 -21.80 28.12
CA LYS A 78 2.46 -21.34 29.52
C LYS A 78 3.67 -21.89 30.25
#